data_AF-A0A7S1NGY9-F1
#
_entry.id   AF-A0A7S1NGY9-F1
#
_cell.length_a   1.000
_cell.length_b   1.000
_cell.length_c   1.000
_cell.angle_alpha   90.00
_cell.angle_beta   90.00
_cell.angle_gamma   90.00
#
_symmetry.space_group_name_H-M   'P 1'
#
loop_
_entity.id
_entity.type
_entity.pdbx_description
1 polymer ?
#
loop_
_entity_poly.entity_id
_entity_poly.type
_entity_poly.pdbx_seq_one_letter_code
_entity_poly.pdbx_strand_id
1 'polypeptide(L)'
;KWHPASSSQPVGDTGTPEEPVSIVCLSEPQSYDNIFAVVSPPPGLLPDLNLVMSHVFSIDRYVDLFQKRTLNLEEPSVVEVMNNMRESLMELLTFCNPQQGHGRQEANKKIVQARQQLLFDQNVHHILVEALKGPFEAPDPLVPAQEHTDPKYTTIMVVADLCYQLLRAMVQGCTTFALRLSEYIPFAQSQLGLRLSVADTLMEIFKNNRRLVTEMNQEVVL
;
A
#
# COMPACT_ATOMS: atom_id res chain seq x y z
N LYS A 1 49.76 -23.82 -16.32
CA LYS A 1 49.44 -22.46 -15.82
C LYS A 1 47.94 -22.28 -16.01
N TRP A 2 47.19 -22.43 -14.93
CA TRP A 2 45.72 -22.34 -14.89
C TRP A 2 45.32 -20.91 -14.52
N HIS A 3 44.34 -20.35 -15.22
CA HIS A 3 43.50 -19.26 -14.75
C HIS A 3 42.05 -19.59 -15.10
N PRO A 4 41.16 -19.64 -14.10
CA PRO A 4 39.79 -19.20 -14.30
C PRO A 4 39.50 -18.07 -13.32
N ALA A 5 39.22 -16.89 -13.87
CA ALA A 5 38.79 -15.72 -13.13
C ALA A 5 37.36 -15.92 -12.64
N SER A 6 37.19 -16.25 -11.36
CA SER A 6 36.02 -15.81 -10.63
C SER A 6 36.42 -14.49 -9.96
N SER A 7 36.05 -13.38 -10.58
CA SER A 7 36.29 -12.05 -10.03
C SER A 7 35.15 -11.71 -9.07
N SER A 8 35.19 -12.28 -7.87
CA SER A 8 34.52 -11.68 -6.71
C SER A 8 35.49 -10.67 -6.11
N GLN A 9 35.52 -9.44 -6.62
CA GLN A 9 36.13 -8.34 -5.88
C GLN A 9 35.09 -7.81 -4.87
N PRO A 10 35.46 -7.62 -3.59
CA PRO A 10 34.66 -6.81 -2.70
C PRO A 10 34.77 -5.36 -3.17
N VAL A 11 33.67 -4.82 -3.70
CA VAL A 11 33.58 -3.40 -4.04
C VAL A 11 33.62 -2.64 -2.71
N GLY A 12 34.67 -1.83 -2.55
CA GLY A 12 34.83 -0.96 -1.40
C GLY A 12 33.68 0.02 -1.29
N ASP A 13 33.37 0.38 -0.04
CA ASP A 13 32.37 1.34 0.39
C ASP A 13 32.53 2.69 -0.34
N THR A 14 31.86 2.83 -1.48
CA THR A 14 31.61 4.10 -2.16
C THR A 14 30.11 4.29 -2.13
N GLY A 15 29.63 5.36 -1.48
CA GLY A 15 28.21 5.67 -1.26
C GLY A 15 27.42 5.94 -2.55
N THR A 16 27.27 4.92 -3.38
CA THR A 16 26.36 4.83 -4.52
C THR A 16 25.10 4.07 -4.11
N PRO A 17 23.91 4.46 -4.59
CA PRO A 17 22.67 3.75 -4.29
C PRO A 17 22.83 2.27 -4.66
N GLU A 18 22.50 1.36 -3.73
CA GLU A 18 22.63 -0.09 -3.92
C GLU A 18 21.94 -0.50 -5.23
N GLU A 19 22.72 -1.01 -6.19
CA GLU A 19 22.16 -1.58 -7.42
C GLU A 19 21.21 -2.74 -7.06
N PRO A 20 20.08 -2.89 -7.78
CA PRO A 20 19.15 -3.98 -7.49
C PRO A 20 19.85 -5.33 -7.64
N VAL A 21 19.84 -6.12 -6.57
CA VAL A 21 20.37 -7.49 -6.58
C VAL A 21 19.43 -8.37 -7.38
N SER A 22 19.66 -8.49 -8.68
CA SER A 22 18.96 -9.43 -9.55
C SER A 22 19.85 -10.62 -9.86
N ILE A 23 19.38 -11.83 -9.55
CA ILE A 23 20.04 -13.08 -9.96
C ILE A 23 19.27 -13.60 -11.18
N VAL A 24 19.94 -13.66 -12.33
CA VAL A 24 19.37 -14.25 -13.55
C VAL A 24 19.70 -15.73 -13.57
N CYS A 25 18.68 -16.59 -13.49
CA CYS A 25 18.86 -18.03 -13.64
C CYS A 25 19.00 -18.38 -15.13
N LEU A 26 20.16 -18.90 -15.53
CA LEU A 26 20.41 -19.41 -16.87
C LEU A 26 20.31 -20.93 -16.88
N SER A 27 19.61 -21.49 -17.86
CA SER A 27 19.59 -22.92 -18.12
C SER A 27 20.79 -23.26 -19.01
N GLU A 28 21.96 -23.50 -18.41
CA GLU A 28 23.13 -23.98 -19.14
C GLU A 28 23.13 -25.52 -19.23
N PRO A 29 23.63 -26.10 -20.33
CA PRO A 29 23.72 -27.56 -20.50
C PRO A 29 24.78 -28.22 -19.60
N GLN A 30 25.63 -27.44 -18.94
CA GLN A 30 26.60 -27.95 -17.98
C GLN A 30 25.97 -28.07 -16.59
N SER A 31 26.05 -29.28 -16.01
CA SER A 31 25.54 -29.55 -14.67
C SER A 31 26.43 -28.87 -13.62
N TYR A 32 26.06 -27.68 -13.20
CA TYR A 32 26.53 -27.14 -11.92
C TYR A 32 25.84 -27.91 -10.78
N ASP A 33 26.53 -28.10 -9.66
CA ASP A 33 25.97 -28.70 -8.43
C ASP A 33 24.99 -27.72 -7.74
N ASN A 34 23.99 -27.26 -8.47
CA ASN A 34 22.95 -26.36 -7.98
C ASN A 34 22.02 -27.14 -7.07
N ILE A 35 22.02 -26.81 -5.78
CA ILE A 35 21.15 -27.41 -4.78
C ILE A 35 19.98 -26.47 -4.53
N PHE A 36 18.80 -26.83 -5.04
CA PHE A 36 17.54 -26.16 -4.70
C PHE A 36 16.79 -26.97 -3.64
N ALA A 37 16.31 -26.29 -2.61
CA ALA A 37 15.42 -26.88 -1.62
C ALA A 37 13.96 -26.54 -1.96
N VAL A 38 13.10 -27.54 -2.04
CA VAL A 38 11.65 -27.32 -2.13
C VAL A 38 11.13 -27.01 -0.73
N VAL A 39 10.59 -25.80 -0.56
CA VAL A 39 10.01 -25.35 0.72
C VAL A 39 8.50 -25.20 0.54
N SER A 40 7.72 -25.88 1.38
CA SER A 40 6.27 -25.71 1.40
C SER A 40 5.90 -24.37 2.08
N PRO A 41 4.95 -23.61 1.52
CA PRO A 41 4.50 -22.38 2.14
C PRO A 41 3.73 -22.65 3.44
N PRO A 42 3.69 -21.68 4.37
CA PRO A 42 2.86 -21.80 5.57
C PRO A 42 1.38 -22.03 5.25
N PRO A 43 0.67 -22.87 6.04
CA PRO A 43 -0.77 -23.05 5.88
C PRO A 43 -1.49 -21.73 6.17
N GLY A 44 -2.13 -21.15 5.15
CA GLY A 44 -2.83 -19.87 5.24
C GLY A 44 -2.31 -18.81 4.28
N LEU A 45 -1.04 -18.89 3.83
CA LEU A 45 -0.47 -17.88 2.93
C LEU A 45 -1.21 -17.82 1.57
N LEU A 46 -1.51 -18.97 0.97
CA LEU A 46 -2.19 -19.03 -0.32
C LEU A 46 -3.65 -18.50 -0.25
N PRO A 47 -4.48 -18.91 0.74
CA PRO A 47 -5.78 -18.28 0.96
C PRO A 47 -5.70 -16.76 1.18
N ASP A 48 -4.78 -16.30 2.03
CA ASP A 48 -4.60 -14.88 2.33
C ASP A 48 -4.19 -14.10 1.06
N LEU A 49 -3.27 -14.65 0.25
CA LEU A 49 -2.86 -14.06 -1.03
C LEU A 49 -4.04 -13.99 -2.02
N ASN A 50 -4.79 -15.08 -2.17
CA ASN A 50 -5.94 -15.10 -3.09
C ASN A 50 -7.00 -14.08 -2.69
N LEU A 51 -7.26 -13.93 -1.39
CA LEU A 51 -8.16 -12.90 -0.86
C LEU A 51 -7.66 -11.51 -1.24
N VAL A 52 -6.40 -11.18 -0.93
CA VAL A 52 -5.81 -9.88 -1.29
C VAL A 52 -5.91 -9.62 -2.79
N MET A 53 -5.50 -10.58 -3.62
CA MET A 53 -5.52 -10.44 -5.08
C MET A 53 -6.93 -10.20 -5.62
N SER A 54 -7.96 -10.86 -5.08
CA SER A 54 -9.35 -10.62 -5.52
C SER A 54 -9.83 -9.19 -5.28
N HIS A 55 -9.34 -8.55 -4.21
CA HIS A 55 -9.68 -7.17 -3.89
C HIS A 55 -8.81 -6.16 -4.65
N VAL A 56 -7.55 -6.49 -4.95
CA VAL A 56 -6.68 -5.63 -5.79
C VAL A 56 -7.38 -5.28 -7.10
N PHE A 57 -7.96 -6.27 -7.80
CA PHE A 57 -8.70 -6.03 -9.04
C PHE A 57 -9.89 -5.09 -8.87
N SER A 58 -10.56 -5.12 -7.72
CA SER A 58 -11.69 -4.23 -7.43
C SER A 58 -11.23 -2.79 -7.20
N ILE A 59 -10.08 -2.61 -6.55
CA ILE A 59 -9.45 -1.29 -6.36
C ILE A 59 -8.98 -0.74 -7.71
N ASP A 60 -8.31 -1.55 -8.54
CA ASP A 60 -7.87 -1.14 -9.88
C ASP A 60 -9.04 -0.70 -10.76
N ARG A 61 -10.15 -1.45 -10.75
CA ARG A 61 -11.36 -1.08 -11.51
C ARG A 61 -11.97 0.25 -11.03
N TYR A 62 -11.83 0.57 -9.75
CA TYR A 62 -12.21 1.87 -9.22
C TYR A 62 -11.26 2.97 -9.69
N VAL A 63 -9.95 2.75 -9.69
CA VAL A 63 -8.96 3.70 -10.24
C VAL A 63 -9.27 4.01 -11.72
N ASP A 64 -9.55 2.97 -12.51
CA ASP A 64 -9.88 3.09 -13.94
C ASP A 64 -11.15 3.89 -14.23
N LEU A 65 -12.09 3.98 -13.27
CA LEU A 65 -13.26 4.84 -13.43
C LEU A 65 -12.86 6.31 -13.57
N PHE A 66 -11.95 6.79 -12.72
CA PHE A 66 -11.55 8.20 -12.68
C PHE A 66 -10.60 8.60 -13.81
N GLN A 67 -10.03 7.63 -14.53
CA GLN A 67 -9.30 7.90 -15.77
C GLN A 67 -10.23 8.31 -16.93
N LYS A 68 -11.55 8.06 -16.83
CA LYS A 68 -12.53 8.46 -17.85
C LYS A 68 -12.98 9.91 -17.64
N ARG A 69 -12.86 10.75 -18.69
CA ARG A 69 -13.12 12.20 -18.63
C ARG A 69 -14.55 12.61 -18.25
N THR A 70 -15.54 11.72 -18.34
CA THR A 70 -16.93 12.04 -18.02
C THR A 70 -17.53 10.91 -17.17
N LEU A 71 -17.68 11.16 -15.88
CA LEU A 71 -18.29 10.23 -14.92
C LEU A 71 -19.71 10.65 -14.58
N ASN A 72 -20.67 9.76 -14.81
CA ASN A 72 -22.02 9.90 -14.26
C ASN A 72 -22.13 9.04 -12.99
N LEU A 73 -22.16 9.70 -11.82
CA LEU A 73 -22.20 9.02 -10.52
C LEU A 73 -23.51 8.26 -10.26
N GLU A 74 -24.56 8.55 -11.02
CA GLU A 74 -25.86 7.87 -10.91
C GLU A 74 -25.97 6.66 -11.85
N GLU A 75 -24.98 6.44 -12.73
CA GLU A 75 -25.00 5.29 -13.64
C GLU A 75 -24.91 3.98 -12.83
N PRO A 76 -25.80 2.99 -13.08
CA PRO A 76 -25.80 1.74 -12.31
C PRO A 76 -24.46 1.01 -12.29
N SER A 77 -23.73 1.04 -13.41
CA SER A 77 -22.40 0.41 -13.53
C SER A 77 -21.35 1.09 -12.65
N VAL A 78 -21.41 2.42 -12.51
CA VAL A 78 -20.51 3.24 -11.70
C VAL A 78 -20.81 3.05 -10.21
N VAL A 79 -22.10 3.05 -9.85
CA VAL A 79 -22.56 2.75 -8.48
C VAL A 79 -22.13 1.35 -8.04
N GLU A 80 -22.24 0.35 -8.93
CA GLU A 80 -21.80 -1.02 -8.65
C GLU A 80 -20.30 -1.08 -8.34
N VAL A 81 -19.45 -0.43 -9.14
CA VAL A 81 -18.00 -0.40 -8.89
C VAL A 81 -17.67 0.30 -7.58
N MET A 82 -18.33 1.42 -7.25
CA MET A 82 -18.12 2.09 -5.96
C MET A 82 -18.52 1.20 -4.77
N ASN A 83 -19.63 0.47 -4.88
CA ASN A 83 -20.07 -0.46 -3.83
C ASN A 83 -19.11 -1.65 -3.67
N ASN A 84 -18.66 -2.23 -4.77
CA ASN A 84 -17.69 -3.33 -4.76
C ASN A 84 -16.35 -2.87 -4.15
N MET A 85 -15.92 -1.65 -4.45
CA MET A 85 -14.74 -1.04 -3.86
C MET A 85 -14.91 -0.86 -2.34
N ARG A 86 -16.04 -0.30 -1.91
CA ARG A 86 -16.37 -0.14 -0.47
C ARG A 86 -16.34 -1.48 0.26
N GLU A 87 -16.96 -2.51 -0.29
CA GLU A 87 -16.99 -3.86 0.30
C GLU A 87 -15.59 -4.47 0.37
N SER A 88 -14.81 -4.36 -0.71
CA SER A 88 -13.42 -4.82 -0.75
C SER A 88 -12.54 -4.15 0.32
N LEU A 89 -12.67 -2.83 0.50
CA LEU A 89 -11.93 -2.11 1.55
C LEU A 89 -12.33 -2.55 2.96
N MET A 90 -13.62 -2.79 3.21
CA MET A 90 -14.09 -3.29 4.51
C MET A 90 -13.55 -4.69 4.83
N GLU A 91 -13.51 -5.56 3.82
CA GLU A 91 -12.96 -6.91 3.96
C GLU A 91 -11.44 -6.88 4.19
N LEU A 92 -10.71 -6.07 3.42
CA LEU A 92 -9.27 -5.86 3.62
C LEU A 92 -8.94 -5.23 4.99
N LEU A 93 -9.76 -4.30 5.49
CA LEU A 93 -9.59 -3.71 6.81
C LEU A 93 -9.78 -4.76 7.92
N THR A 94 -10.81 -5.60 7.78
CA THR A 94 -11.08 -6.72 8.69
C THR A 94 -9.96 -7.76 8.64
N PHE A 95 -9.43 -8.02 7.44
CA PHE A 95 -8.29 -8.89 7.20
C PHE A 95 -7.03 -8.39 7.91
N CYS A 96 -6.73 -7.10 7.81
CA CYS A 96 -5.59 -6.44 8.47
C CYS A 96 -5.70 -6.39 10.00
N ASN A 97 -6.92 -6.25 10.52
CA ASN A 97 -7.16 -6.08 11.95
C ASN A 97 -8.12 -7.15 12.49
N PRO A 98 -7.68 -8.41 12.57
CA PRO A 98 -8.50 -9.49 13.11
C PRO A 98 -8.89 -9.20 14.56
N GLN A 99 -10.19 -9.35 14.85
CA GLN A 99 -10.81 -9.13 16.17
C GLN A 99 -9.99 -9.74 17.31
N GLN A 100 -9.71 -8.94 18.34
CA GLN A 100 -8.81 -9.34 19.43
C GLN A 100 -9.52 -10.15 20.50
N GLY A 101 -9.20 -11.45 20.59
CA GLY A 101 -9.46 -12.24 21.78
C GLY A 101 -8.41 -11.95 22.86
N HIS A 102 -8.83 -11.71 24.11
CA HIS A 102 -7.97 -11.30 25.24
C HIS A 102 -6.78 -12.24 25.57
N GLY A 103 -6.68 -13.44 24.97
CA GLY A 103 -5.65 -14.45 25.29
C GLY A 103 -4.62 -14.78 24.20
N ARG A 104 -4.63 -14.12 23.03
CA ARG A 104 -3.76 -14.47 21.87
C ARG A 104 -2.88 -13.33 21.34
N GLN A 105 -2.59 -12.32 22.16
CA GLN A 105 -1.99 -11.06 21.71
C GLN A 105 -0.71 -11.21 20.87
N GLU A 106 0.24 -12.07 21.26
CA GLU A 106 1.51 -12.22 20.51
C GLU A 106 1.35 -13.01 19.19
N ALA A 107 0.56 -14.10 19.19
CA ALA A 107 0.25 -14.83 17.96
C ALA A 107 -0.56 -13.96 16.98
N ASN A 108 -1.46 -13.14 17.51
CA ASN A 108 -2.24 -12.19 16.72
C ASN A 108 -1.33 -11.12 16.09
N LYS A 109 -0.35 -10.63 16.83
CA LYS A 109 0.62 -9.64 16.33
C LYS A 109 1.42 -10.17 15.13
N LYS A 110 1.89 -11.43 15.19
CA LYS A 110 2.60 -12.05 14.06
C LYS A 110 1.71 -12.21 12.81
N ILE A 111 0.45 -12.58 13.01
CA ILE A 111 -0.53 -12.68 11.92
C ILE A 111 -0.76 -11.30 11.28
N VAL A 112 -0.98 -10.27 12.11
CA VAL A 112 -1.15 -8.89 11.64
C VAL A 112 0.06 -8.44 10.82
N GLN A 113 1.28 -8.67 11.32
CA GLN A 113 2.51 -8.30 10.61
C GLN A 113 2.66 -9.03 9.27
N ALA A 114 2.36 -10.33 9.22
CA ALA A 114 2.41 -11.10 7.97
C ALA A 114 1.38 -10.59 6.93
N ARG A 115 0.18 -10.22 7.38
CA ARG A 115 -0.87 -9.66 6.51
C ARG A 115 -0.56 -8.24 6.05
N GLN A 116 -0.04 -7.39 6.93
CA GLN A 116 0.47 -6.07 6.56
C GLN A 116 1.57 -6.21 5.49
N GLN A 117 2.53 -7.11 5.72
CA GLN A 117 3.59 -7.38 4.75
C GLN A 117 3.04 -7.84 3.41
N LEU A 118 2.08 -8.79 3.41
CA LEU A 118 1.43 -9.26 2.18
C LEU A 118 0.82 -8.10 1.38
N LEU A 119 0.11 -7.17 2.01
CA LEU A 119 -0.45 -6.00 1.33
C LEU A 119 0.62 -5.07 0.75
N PHE A 120 1.75 -4.90 1.44
CA PHE A 120 2.88 -4.13 0.94
C PHE A 120 3.58 -4.82 -0.24
N ASP A 121 3.72 -6.14 -0.19
CA ASP A 121 4.34 -6.95 -1.24
C ASP A 121 3.46 -7.02 -2.49
N GLN A 122 2.13 -6.94 -2.34
CA GLN A 122 1.18 -6.83 -3.45
C GLN A 122 0.91 -5.37 -3.88
N ASN A 123 1.71 -4.41 -3.43
CA ASN A 123 1.61 -2.98 -3.80
C ASN A 123 0.25 -2.32 -3.50
N VAL A 124 -0.54 -2.86 -2.58
CA VAL A 124 -1.89 -2.34 -2.26
C VAL A 124 -1.83 -0.88 -1.83
N HIS A 125 -0.83 -0.47 -1.05
CA HIS A 125 -0.61 0.91 -0.65
C HIS A 125 -0.55 1.90 -1.82
N HIS A 126 0.18 1.57 -2.88
CA HIS A 126 0.31 2.43 -4.05
C HIS A 126 -1.05 2.57 -4.77
N ILE A 127 -1.75 1.45 -4.96
CA ILE A 127 -3.05 1.43 -5.65
C ILE A 127 -4.10 2.20 -4.82
N LEU A 128 -4.07 2.10 -3.48
CA LEU A 128 -4.94 2.88 -2.59
C LEU A 128 -4.68 4.39 -2.71
N VAL A 129 -3.43 4.81 -2.85
CA VAL A 129 -3.11 6.22 -3.05
C VAL A 129 -3.62 6.71 -4.40
N GLU A 130 -3.45 5.93 -5.47
CA GLU A 130 -4.00 6.29 -6.78
C GLU A 130 -5.54 6.35 -6.76
N ALA A 131 -6.19 5.43 -6.02
CA ALA A 131 -7.63 5.46 -5.79
C ALA A 131 -8.07 6.72 -5.03
N LEU A 132 -7.26 7.21 -4.08
CA LEU A 132 -7.52 8.48 -3.39
C LEU A 132 -7.30 9.68 -4.31
N LYS A 133 -6.26 9.68 -5.13
CA LYS A 133 -5.96 10.79 -6.05
C LYS A 133 -7.05 11.02 -7.09
N GLY A 134 -7.60 9.95 -7.67
CA GLY A 134 -8.60 10.02 -8.74
C GLY A 134 -9.72 11.07 -8.53
N PRO A 135 -10.47 11.04 -7.41
CA PRO A 135 -11.54 12.01 -7.15
C PRO A 135 -11.08 13.38 -6.64
N PHE A 136 -9.86 13.54 -6.09
CA PHE A 136 -9.44 14.73 -5.34
C PHE A 136 -8.27 15.52 -5.94
N GLU A 137 -7.48 14.95 -6.86
CA GLU A 137 -6.31 15.62 -7.42
C GLU A 137 -6.71 16.59 -8.56
N ALA A 138 -6.05 17.76 -8.62
CA ALA A 138 -6.38 18.89 -9.51
C ALA A 138 -5.62 18.78 -10.86
N PRO A 139 -6.15 19.26 -12.01
CA PRO A 139 -6.75 20.60 -12.18
C PRO A 139 -8.30 20.68 -12.18
N ASP A 140 -9.00 19.55 -12.26
CA ASP A 140 -10.48 19.48 -12.27
C ASP A 140 -10.96 18.34 -11.35
N PRO A 141 -10.87 18.52 -10.02
CA PRO A 141 -11.25 17.49 -9.07
C PRO A 141 -12.76 17.23 -9.16
N LEU A 142 -13.15 15.96 -9.27
CA LEU A 142 -14.56 15.56 -9.38
C LEU A 142 -15.38 15.99 -8.16
N VAL A 143 -14.73 16.03 -6.99
CA VAL A 143 -15.31 16.50 -5.73
C VAL A 143 -14.62 17.81 -5.33
N PRO A 144 -15.24 18.97 -5.60
CA PRO A 144 -14.71 20.25 -5.15
C PRO A 144 -14.59 20.32 -3.62
N ALA A 145 -13.59 21.04 -3.13
CA ALA A 145 -13.33 21.29 -1.70
C ALA A 145 -14.56 21.81 -0.92
N GLN A 146 -15.50 22.44 -1.62
CA GLN A 146 -16.68 23.07 -1.04
C GLN A 146 -17.90 22.13 -0.98
N GLU A 147 -17.88 21.00 -1.67
CA GLU A 147 -19.03 20.11 -1.88
C GLU A 147 -18.88 18.73 -1.20
N HIS A 148 -17.89 18.55 -0.33
CA HIS A 148 -17.69 17.27 0.39
C HIS A 148 -18.84 16.85 1.31
N THR A 149 -19.78 17.76 1.61
CA THR A 149 -21.01 17.46 2.37
C THR A 149 -22.22 17.20 1.47
N ASP A 150 -22.07 17.32 0.15
CA ASP A 150 -23.15 17.05 -0.78
C ASP A 150 -23.47 15.53 -0.80
N PRO A 151 -24.75 15.14 -0.64
CA PRO A 151 -25.16 13.74 -0.68
C PRO A 151 -24.68 12.99 -1.93
N LYS A 152 -24.54 13.66 -3.08
CA LYS A 152 -24.04 13.10 -4.34
C LYS A 152 -22.66 12.47 -4.22
N TYR A 153 -21.79 13.02 -3.37
CA TYR A 153 -20.40 12.56 -3.20
C TYR A 153 -20.22 11.65 -1.98
N THR A 154 -21.29 11.34 -1.23
CA THR A 154 -21.22 10.54 0.01
C THR A 154 -20.47 9.22 -0.19
N THR A 155 -20.78 8.48 -1.25
CA THR A 155 -20.14 7.17 -1.50
C THR A 155 -18.65 7.32 -1.77
N ILE A 156 -18.23 8.33 -2.54
CA ILE A 156 -16.82 8.62 -2.80
C ILE A 156 -16.12 8.98 -1.49
N MET A 157 -16.74 9.81 -0.65
CA MET A 157 -16.17 10.18 0.64
C MET A 157 -16.01 8.97 1.57
N VAL A 158 -16.99 8.05 1.60
CA VAL A 158 -16.91 6.82 2.38
C VAL A 158 -15.77 5.91 1.88
N VAL A 159 -15.62 5.74 0.57
CA VAL A 159 -14.51 4.97 -0.01
C VAL A 159 -13.17 5.60 0.34
N ALA A 160 -13.05 6.93 0.21
CA ALA A 160 -11.83 7.65 0.55
C ALA A 160 -11.46 7.50 2.04
N ASP A 161 -12.44 7.59 2.93
CA ASP A 161 -12.20 7.39 4.37
C ASP A 161 -11.72 5.96 4.67
N LEU A 162 -12.33 4.95 4.04
CA LEU A 162 -11.90 3.56 4.15
C LEU A 162 -10.47 3.34 3.62
N CYS A 163 -10.06 4.01 2.53
CA CYS A 163 -8.69 3.97 2.05
C CYS A 163 -7.71 4.50 3.12
N TYR A 164 -8.01 5.64 3.75
CA TYR A 164 -7.17 6.18 4.83
C TYR A 164 -7.13 5.26 6.06
N GLN A 165 -8.25 4.66 6.44
CA GLN A 165 -8.32 3.69 7.53
C GLN A 165 -7.48 2.44 7.23
N LEU A 166 -7.52 1.93 5.99
CA LEU A 166 -6.73 0.78 5.58
C LEU A 166 -5.23 1.13 5.54
N LEU A 167 -4.84 2.27 4.96
CA LEU A 167 -3.46 2.75 4.98
C LEU A 167 -2.92 2.87 6.41
N ARG A 168 -3.73 3.39 7.35
CA ARG A 168 -3.40 3.44 8.77
C ARG A 168 -3.18 2.04 9.35
N ALA A 169 -4.09 1.11 9.09
CA ALA A 169 -4.00 -0.27 9.57
C ALA A 169 -2.76 -1.00 9.01
N MET A 170 -2.39 -0.71 7.76
CA MET A 170 -1.21 -1.27 7.09
C MET A 170 0.11 -0.88 7.78
N VAL A 171 0.21 0.34 8.31
CA VAL A 171 1.45 0.86 8.94
C VAL A 171 1.44 0.77 10.47
N GLN A 172 0.30 0.44 11.07
CA GLN A 172 0.14 0.44 12.52
C GLN A 172 1.20 -0.41 13.21
N GLY A 173 2.03 0.23 14.04
CA GLY A 173 3.11 -0.43 14.78
C GLY A 173 4.31 -0.91 13.94
N CYS A 174 4.41 -0.54 12.65
CA CYS A 174 5.50 -0.93 11.76
C CYS A 174 6.16 0.31 11.10
N THR A 175 7.32 0.72 11.62
CA THR A 175 8.02 1.95 11.17
C THR A 175 8.57 1.84 9.74
N THR A 176 9.01 0.66 9.31
CA THR A 176 9.51 0.43 7.95
C THR A 176 8.42 0.61 6.90
N PHE A 177 7.20 0.18 7.20
CA PHE A 177 6.04 0.36 6.34
C PHE A 177 5.56 1.82 6.32
N ALA A 178 5.60 2.51 7.46
CA ALA A 178 5.32 3.94 7.53
C ALA A 178 6.30 4.76 6.66
N LEU A 179 7.60 4.40 6.66
CA LEU A 179 8.60 5.04 5.80
C LEU A 179 8.28 4.87 4.30
N ARG A 180 7.75 3.72 3.89
CA ARG A 180 7.32 3.49 2.50
C ARG A 180 6.12 4.35 2.08
N LEU A 181 5.36 4.91 3.02
CA LEU A 181 4.27 5.84 2.72
C LEU A 181 4.70 7.32 2.76
N SER A 182 5.97 7.61 3.02
CA SER A 182 6.46 8.98 3.22
C SER A 182 6.25 9.89 2.01
N GLU A 183 6.41 9.36 0.80
CA GLU A 183 6.20 10.09 -0.46
C GLU A 183 4.76 10.58 -0.65
N TYR A 184 3.79 9.96 0.03
CA TYR A 184 2.37 10.32 -0.06
C TYR A 184 1.92 11.32 1.01
N ILE A 185 2.79 11.66 1.96
CA ILE A 185 2.46 12.58 3.06
C ILE A 185 2.01 13.95 2.52
N PRO A 186 2.68 14.59 1.53
CA PRO A 186 2.23 15.89 1.02
C PRO A 186 0.81 15.83 0.44
N PHE A 187 0.49 14.76 -0.30
CA PHE A 187 -0.86 14.53 -0.80
C PHE A 187 -1.85 14.39 0.35
N ALA A 188 -1.57 13.53 1.34
CA ALA A 188 -2.44 13.37 2.50
C ALA A 188 -2.65 14.69 3.28
N GLN A 189 -1.61 15.51 3.42
CA GLN A 189 -1.72 16.83 4.06
C GLN A 189 -2.68 17.77 3.31
N SER A 190 -2.70 17.72 1.97
CA SER A 190 -3.65 18.52 1.17
C SER A 190 -5.13 18.17 1.44
N GLN A 191 -5.38 16.97 1.98
CA GLN A 191 -6.71 16.46 2.30
C GLN A 191 -7.08 16.69 3.77
N LEU A 192 -6.23 17.35 4.57
CA LEU A 192 -6.57 17.73 5.93
C LEU A 192 -7.71 18.77 5.94
N GLY A 193 -8.63 18.61 6.88
CA GLY A 193 -9.84 19.45 6.97
C GLY A 193 -11.05 18.87 6.24
N LEU A 194 -10.86 17.81 5.44
CA LEU A 194 -11.96 16.99 4.93
C LEU A 194 -12.50 16.09 6.05
N ARG A 195 -13.75 15.60 5.90
CA ARG A 195 -14.36 14.63 6.83
C ARG A 195 -13.79 13.21 6.62
N LEU A 196 -12.48 13.10 6.64
CA LEU A 196 -11.69 11.90 6.38
C LEU A 196 -10.75 11.64 7.55
N SER A 197 -10.39 10.38 7.75
CA SER A 197 -9.48 9.91 8.81
C SER A 197 -7.99 10.25 8.57
N VAL A 198 -7.70 11.32 7.81
CA VAL A 198 -6.35 11.73 7.38
C VAL A 198 -5.44 12.01 8.57
N ALA A 199 -5.92 12.80 9.55
CA ALA A 199 -5.12 13.20 10.70
C ALA A 199 -4.66 11.99 11.52
N ASP A 200 -5.56 11.03 11.73
CA ASP A 200 -5.28 9.78 12.43
C ASP A 200 -4.27 8.91 11.66
N THR A 201 -4.41 8.83 10.34
CA THR A 201 -3.47 8.09 9.48
C THR A 201 -2.09 8.73 9.51
N LEU A 202 -2.00 10.06 9.34
CA LEU A 202 -0.74 10.80 9.44
C LEU A 202 -0.10 10.64 10.82
N MET A 203 -0.88 10.73 11.89
CA MET A 203 -0.38 10.54 13.26
C MET A 203 0.24 9.16 13.43
N GLU A 204 -0.39 8.10 12.91
CA GLU A 204 0.18 6.75 12.96
C GLU A 204 1.43 6.61 12.09
N ILE A 205 1.50 7.29 10.92
CA ILE A 205 2.71 7.33 10.10
C ILE A 205 3.86 8.04 10.83
N PHE A 206 3.61 9.15 11.53
CA PHE A 206 4.66 9.88 12.24
C PHE A 206 5.06 9.24 13.57
N LYS A 207 4.18 8.43 14.15
CA LYS A 207 4.40 7.75 15.43
C LYS A 207 5.66 6.89 15.35
N ASN A 208 6.62 7.20 16.21
CA ASN A 208 7.93 6.54 16.32
C ASN A 208 8.86 6.70 15.09
N ASN A 209 8.56 7.60 14.14
CA ASN A 209 9.39 7.87 12.98
C ASN A 209 10.10 9.23 13.09
N ARG A 210 11.06 9.35 14.03
CA ARG A 210 11.83 10.59 14.23
C ARG A 210 12.61 11.04 12.99
N ARG A 211 13.00 10.10 12.11
CA ARG A 211 13.70 10.40 10.84
C ARG A 211 12.78 11.16 9.87
N LEU A 212 11.54 10.70 9.67
CA LEU A 212 10.55 11.38 8.84
C LEU A 212 10.27 12.81 9.32
N VAL A 213 10.14 13.00 10.63
CA VAL A 213 9.94 14.34 11.21
C VAL A 213 11.13 15.26 10.94
N THR A 214 12.34 14.70 10.89
CA THR A 214 13.56 15.50 10.65
C THR A 214 13.71 15.87 9.18
N GLU A 215 13.39 14.95 8.27
CA GLU A 215 13.44 15.18 6.81
C GLU A 215 12.39 16.20 6.36
N MET A 216 11.15 16.13 6.87
CA MET A 216 10.11 17.12 6.52
C MET A 216 10.38 18.54 7.04
N ASN A 217 11.06 18.69 8.18
CA ASN A 217 11.40 20.01 8.71
C ASN A 217 12.45 20.74 7.86
N GLN A 218 13.19 20.03 7.00
CA GLN A 218 14.17 20.65 6.10
C GLN A 218 13.51 21.25 4.85
N GLU A 219 12.37 20.71 4.39
CA GLU A 219 11.62 21.27 3.25
C GLU A 219 10.88 22.59 3.58
N VAL A 220 10.62 22.87 4.86
CA VAL A 220 9.95 24.13 5.29
C VAL A 220 10.93 25.32 5.38
N VAL A 221 12.24 25.09 5.21
CA VAL A 221 13.30 26.11 5.38
C VAL A 221 13.93 26.56 4.05
N LEU A 222 13.39 26.14 2.90
CA LEU A 222 13.79 26.62 1.56
C LEU A 222 12.63 27.36 0.87
#